data_AF-A0A933KGS3-F1
#
_entry.id   AF-A0A933KGS3-F1
#
_cell.length_a   1.000
_cell.length_b   1.000
_cell.length_c   1.000
_cell.angle_alpha   90.00
_cell.angle_beta   90.00
_cell.angle_gamma   90.00
#
_symmetry.space_group_name_H-M   'P 1'
#
loop_
_entity.id
_entity.type
_entity.pdbx_description
1 polymer ?
#
loop_
_entity_poly.entity_id
_entity_poly.type
_entity_poly.pdbx_seq_one_letter_code
_entity_poly.pdbx_strand_id
1 'polypeptide(L)'
;MHRSFAIILALCLTAVSLANAETREAVAAARAACLQKKLAIREERKQRTMPIFAQLAPLEAQRKALETQLKQLTSEQQKTGHSDPSSATGGTIGLEERRAQLMEAIQGLMPQIQALHDQKMLIYRELKVKEDAWVVECADHLDVGQSSIYRMRQRGKLGQQKKASGDNAGQSAGGGRQRTSGP
;
A
#
# COMPACT_ATOMS: atom_id res chain seq x y z
N MET A 1 -9.16 -68.17 -14.37
CA MET A 1 -8.60 -67.38 -13.23
C MET A 1 -8.08 -66.01 -13.66
N HIS A 2 -7.27 -65.87 -14.73
CA HIS A 2 -6.65 -64.57 -15.11
C HIS A 2 -7.61 -63.49 -15.65
N ARG A 3 -8.69 -63.85 -16.35
CA ARG A 3 -9.63 -62.88 -16.94
C ARG A 3 -10.42 -62.10 -15.87
N SER A 4 -10.83 -62.77 -14.80
CA SER A 4 -11.54 -62.14 -13.68
C SER A 4 -10.66 -61.16 -12.91
N PHE A 5 -9.37 -61.48 -12.76
CA PHE A 5 -8.41 -60.61 -12.08
C PHE A 5 -8.12 -59.32 -12.86
N ALA A 6 -8.02 -59.41 -14.19
CA ALA A 6 -7.84 -58.25 -15.07
C ALA A 6 -9.05 -57.29 -15.03
N ILE A 7 -10.27 -57.83 -14.96
CA ILE A 7 -11.51 -57.02 -14.85
C ILE A 7 -11.57 -56.28 -13.52
N ILE A 8 -11.23 -56.94 -12.40
CA ILE A 8 -11.21 -56.31 -11.07
C ILE A 8 -10.17 -55.18 -11.01
N LEU A 9 -8.97 -55.40 -11.54
CA LEU A 9 -7.93 -54.36 -11.59
C LEU A 9 -8.35 -53.14 -12.44
N ALA A 10 -9.00 -53.37 -13.58
CA ALA A 10 -9.49 -52.30 -14.43
C ALA A 10 -10.57 -51.45 -13.72
N LEU A 11 -11.50 -52.08 -13.01
CA LEU A 11 -12.52 -51.39 -12.22
C LEU A 11 -11.93 -50.60 -11.05
N CYS A 12 -10.90 -51.13 -10.37
CA CYS A 12 -10.21 -50.38 -9.32
C CYS A 12 -9.46 -49.15 -9.86
N LEU A 13 -8.79 -49.28 -11.01
CA LEU A 13 -8.07 -48.16 -11.64
C LEU A 13 -8.99 -47.05 -12.13
N THR A 14 -10.17 -47.39 -12.69
CA THR A 14 -11.17 -46.40 -13.09
C THR A 14 -11.79 -45.71 -11.89
N ALA A 15 -12.10 -46.44 -10.81
CA ALA A 15 -12.62 -45.85 -9.57
C ALA A 15 -11.61 -44.88 -8.93
N VAL A 16 -10.33 -45.23 -8.87
CA VAL A 16 -9.26 -44.34 -8.37
C VAL A 16 -9.09 -43.12 -9.27
N SER A 17 -9.17 -43.30 -10.60
CA SER A 17 -9.06 -42.20 -11.56
C SER A 17 -10.23 -41.22 -11.45
N LEU A 18 -11.45 -41.74 -11.24
CA LEU A 18 -12.66 -40.93 -11.06
C LEU A 18 -12.60 -40.13 -9.75
N ALA A 19 -12.24 -40.78 -8.64
CA ALA A 19 -12.04 -40.10 -7.35
C ALA A 19 -10.92 -39.02 -7.44
N ASN A 20 -9.86 -39.29 -8.19
CA ASN A 20 -8.80 -38.31 -8.45
C ASN A 20 -9.24 -37.14 -9.35
N ALA A 21 -10.23 -37.34 -10.23
CA ALA A 21 -10.78 -36.27 -11.06
C ALA A 21 -11.71 -35.37 -10.26
N GLU A 22 -12.62 -35.96 -9.47
CA GLU A 22 -13.53 -35.23 -8.58
C GLU A 22 -12.77 -34.38 -7.55
N THR A 23 -11.69 -34.93 -6.97
CA THR A 23 -10.83 -34.18 -6.05
C THR A 23 -10.09 -33.02 -6.74
N ARG A 24 -9.63 -33.19 -7.98
CA ARG A 24 -8.99 -32.10 -8.74
C ARG A 24 -9.98 -30.98 -9.08
N GLU A 25 -11.19 -31.32 -9.45
CA GLU A 25 -12.25 -30.35 -9.74
C GLU A 25 -12.65 -29.58 -8.47
N ALA A 26 -12.81 -30.26 -7.34
CA ALA A 26 -13.07 -29.64 -6.05
C ALA A 26 -11.95 -28.68 -5.62
N VAL A 27 -10.68 -29.06 -5.79
CA VAL A 27 -9.53 -28.19 -5.50
C VAL A 27 -9.47 -26.99 -6.44
N ALA A 28 -9.78 -27.17 -7.73
CA ALA A 28 -9.85 -26.08 -8.69
C ALA A 28 -10.98 -25.08 -8.34
N ALA A 29 -12.15 -25.59 -7.98
CA ALA A 29 -13.29 -24.79 -7.52
C ALA A 29 -12.95 -24.03 -6.22
N ALA A 30 -12.30 -24.68 -5.26
CA ALA A 30 -11.84 -24.03 -4.02
C ALA A 30 -10.84 -22.90 -4.31
N ARG A 31 -9.88 -23.10 -5.23
CA ARG A 31 -8.94 -22.03 -5.66
C ARG A 31 -9.66 -20.89 -6.36
N ALA A 32 -10.63 -21.18 -7.21
CA ALA A 32 -11.42 -20.16 -7.91
C ALA A 32 -12.22 -19.31 -6.91
N ALA A 33 -12.92 -19.95 -5.96
CA ALA A 33 -13.65 -19.27 -4.89
C ALA A 33 -12.72 -18.40 -4.02
N CYS A 34 -11.53 -18.92 -3.72
CA CYS A 34 -10.46 -18.18 -3.04
C CYS A 34 -10.12 -16.89 -3.83
N LEU A 35 -9.75 -17.01 -5.10
CA LEU A 35 -9.41 -15.84 -5.93
C LEU A 35 -10.57 -14.84 -6.03
N GLN A 36 -11.80 -15.31 -6.13
CA GLN A 36 -12.99 -14.45 -6.20
C GLN A 36 -13.18 -13.62 -4.93
N LYS A 37 -13.08 -14.25 -3.75
CA LYS A 37 -13.13 -13.56 -2.44
C LYS A 37 -12.01 -12.53 -2.30
N LYS A 38 -10.79 -12.87 -2.73
CA LYS A 38 -9.65 -11.92 -2.73
C LYS A 38 -9.91 -10.69 -3.60
N LEU A 39 -10.48 -10.88 -4.78
CA LEU A 39 -10.86 -9.78 -5.67
C LEU A 39 -11.97 -8.93 -5.05
N ALA A 40 -12.95 -9.55 -4.40
CA ALA A 40 -14.02 -8.84 -3.70
C ALA A 40 -13.48 -7.94 -2.58
N ILE A 41 -12.55 -8.44 -1.74
CA ILE A 41 -11.92 -7.62 -0.68
C ILE A 41 -11.13 -6.45 -1.28
N ARG A 42 -10.43 -6.68 -2.40
CA ARG A 42 -9.70 -5.61 -3.11
C ARG A 42 -10.63 -4.54 -3.65
N GLU A 43 -11.79 -4.94 -4.17
CA GLU A 43 -12.77 -4.00 -4.71
C GLU A 43 -13.48 -3.24 -3.59
N GLU A 44 -13.86 -3.92 -2.51
CA GLU A 44 -14.38 -3.29 -1.29
C GLU A 44 -13.38 -2.24 -0.75
N ARG A 45 -12.09 -2.56 -0.73
CA ARG A 45 -11.02 -1.62 -0.35
C ARG A 45 -11.04 -0.36 -1.20
N LYS A 46 -11.12 -0.49 -2.52
CA LYS A 46 -11.18 0.68 -3.40
C LYS A 46 -12.44 1.48 -3.14
N GLN A 47 -13.60 0.83 -3.14
CA GLN A 47 -14.89 1.49 -2.95
C GLN A 47 -14.94 2.29 -1.64
N ARG A 48 -14.41 1.73 -0.55
CA ARG A 48 -14.41 2.40 0.76
C ARG A 48 -13.36 3.50 0.88
N THR A 49 -12.22 3.39 0.19
CA THR A 49 -11.12 4.37 0.30
C THR A 49 -11.18 5.50 -0.74
N MET A 50 -11.78 5.27 -1.91
CA MET A 50 -11.98 6.29 -2.95
C MET A 50 -12.61 7.59 -2.46
N PRO A 51 -13.74 7.60 -1.72
CA PRO A 51 -14.34 8.85 -1.23
C PRO A 51 -13.41 9.60 -0.27
N ILE A 52 -12.59 8.88 0.49
CA ILE A 52 -11.62 9.49 1.41
C ILE A 52 -10.48 10.15 0.63
N PHE A 53 -9.96 9.50 -0.41
CA PHE A 53 -8.94 10.10 -1.27
C PHE A 53 -9.45 11.36 -1.98
N ALA A 54 -10.72 11.35 -2.42
CA ALA A 54 -11.34 12.51 -3.05
C ALA A 54 -11.45 13.72 -2.10
N GLN A 55 -11.65 13.48 -0.80
CA GLN A 55 -11.71 14.54 0.22
C GLN A 55 -10.32 14.95 0.72
N LEU A 56 -9.39 14.01 0.83
CA LEU A 56 -8.06 14.24 1.38
C LEU A 56 -7.16 15.04 0.41
N ALA A 57 -7.20 14.73 -0.89
CA ALA A 57 -6.38 15.39 -1.90
C ALA A 57 -6.50 16.92 -1.92
N PRO A 58 -7.72 17.53 -1.96
CA PRO A 58 -7.84 18.98 -1.95
C PRO A 58 -7.37 19.61 -0.64
N LEU A 59 -7.62 18.97 0.51
CA LEU A 59 -7.16 19.48 1.81
C LEU A 59 -5.63 19.45 1.95
N GLU A 60 -4.99 18.38 1.49
CA GLU A 60 -3.53 18.28 1.46
C GLU A 60 -2.91 19.29 0.47
N ALA A 61 -3.56 19.53 -0.67
CA ALA A 61 -3.13 20.56 -1.62
C ALA A 61 -3.27 21.97 -1.02
N GLN A 62 -4.39 22.26 -0.35
CA GLN A 62 -4.63 23.53 0.33
C GLN A 62 -3.60 23.77 1.44
N ARG A 63 -3.32 22.76 2.27
CA ARG A 63 -2.29 22.83 3.30
C ARG A 63 -0.91 23.13 2.69
N LYS A 64 -0.50 22.43 1.64
CA LYS A 64 0.78 22.66 0.97
C LYS A 64 0.89 24.07 0.37
N ALA A 65 -0.20 24.59 -0.18
CA ALA A 65 -0.24 25.95 -0.71
C ALA A 65 -0.02 26.98 0.41
N LEU A 66 -0.69 26.83 1.55
CA LEU A 66 -0.51 27.70 2.72
C LEU A 66 0.90 27.58 3.32
N GLU A 67 1.46 26.37 3.43
CA GLU A 67 2.84 26.17 3.89
C GLU A 67 3.86 26.81 2.95
N THR A 68 3.59 26.81 1.64
CA THR A 68 4.44 27.47 0.65
C THR A 68 4.39 29.00 0.81
N GLN A 69 3.20 29.56 1.00
CA GLN A 69 3.03 31.00 1.28
C GLN A 69 3.73 31.40 2.58
N LEU A 70 3.63 30.58 3.62
CA LEU A 70 4.29 30.83 4.91
C LEU A 70 5.82 30.85 4.76
N LYS A 71 6.38 29.90 4.01
CA LYS A 71 7.83 29.85 3.73
C LYS A 71 8.30 31.06 2.92
N GLN A 72 7.52 31.47 1.92
CA GLN A 72 7.80 32.67 1.12
C GLN A 72 7.86 33.91 2.01
N LEU A 73 6.82 34.14 2.81
CA LEU A 73 6.77 35.24 3.79
C LEU A 73 7.95 35.23 4.76
N THR A 74 8.32 34.06 5.28
CA THR A 74 9.46 33.92 6.20
C THR A 74 10.78 34.26 5.49
N SER A 75 10.94 33.85 4.23
CA SER A 75 12.15 34.14 3.44
C SER A 75 12.25 35.61 3.02
N GLU A 76 11.12 36.28 2.78
CA GLU A 76 11.05 37.71 2.51
C GLU A 76 11.42 38.52 3.76
N GLN A 77 10.90 38.15 4.94
CA GLN A 77 11.29 38.73 6.22
C GLN A 77 12.80 38.62 6.50
N GLN A 78 13.42 37.47 6.19
CA GLN A 78 14.86 37.30 6.38
C GLN A 78 15.69 38.19 5.44
N LYS A 79 15.20 38.48 4.24
CA LYS A 79 15.86 39.37 3.28
C LYS A 79 15.71 40.85 3.66
N THR A 80 14.60 41.24 4.28
CA THR A 80 14.33 42.63 4.68
C THR A 80 14.83 42.96 6.10
N GLY A 81 15.02 41.96 6.97
CA GLY A 81 15.46 42.12 8.36
C GLY A 81 16.95 42.38 8.57
N HIS A 82 17.74 42.63 7.51
CA HIS A 82 19.16 43.01 7.62
C HIS A 82 19.39 44.53 7.57
N SER A 83 18.33 45.33 7.59
CA SER A 83 18.38 46.79 7.60
C SER A 83 17.81 47.32 8.92
N ASP A 84 18.68 47.96 9.70
CA ASP A 84 18.48 48.75 10.94
C ASP A 84 17.17 48.59 11.75
N PRO A 85 17.25 48.19 13.04
CA PRO A 85 16.08 47.99 13.92
C PRO A 85 15.33 49.28 14.30
N SER A 86 15.76 50.47 13.84
CA SER A 86 15.22 51.76 14.31
C SER A 86 14.06 52.33 13.46
N SER A 87 13.66 51.69 12.34
CA SER A 87 12.72 52.31 11.37
C SER A 87 11.47 51.48 11.02
N ALA A 88 11.24 50.31 11.61
CA ALA A 88 10.37 49.29 11.02
C ALA A 88 9.03 49.02 11.75
N THR A 89 8.53 49.94 12.58
CA THR A 89 7.36 49.66 13.45
C THR A 89 6.03 49.49 12.69
N GLY A 90 5.90 49.98 11.45
CA GLY A 90 4.66 49.87 10.67
C GLY A 90 4.59 48.67 9.71
N GLY A 91 5.71 48.28 9.10
CA GLY A 91 5.75 47.22 8.08
C GLY A 91 5.89 45.80 8.64
N THR A 92 6.47 45.67 9.84
CA THR A 92 6.67 44.37 10.51
C THR A 92 5.38 43.82 11.10
N ILE A 93 4.51 44.68 11.64
CA ILE A 93 3.23 44.31 12.25
C ILE A 93 2.31 43.62 11.23
N GLY A 94 2.20 44.14 10.01
CA GLY A 94 1.36 43.52 8.96
C GLY A 94 1.87 42.16 8.46
N LEU A 95 3.21 41.97 8.43
CA LEU A 95 3.81 40.69 8.04
C LEU A 95 3.65 39.62 9.13
N GLU A 96 3.79 40.01 10.40
CA GLU A 96 3.54 39.12 11.54
C GLU A 96 2.08 38.71 11.63
N GLU A 97 1.15 39.64 11.43
CA GLU A 97 -0.28 39.34 11.39
C GLU A 97 -0.62 38.37 10.23
N ARG A 98 -0.06 38.61 9.04
CA ARG A 98 -0.25 37.70 7.89
C ARG A 98 0.35 36.31 8.14
N ARG A 99 1.50 36.23 8.81
CA ARG A 99 2.13 34.97 9.22
C ARG A 99 1.26 34.21 10.23
N ALA A 100 0.70 34.91 11.22
CA ALA A 100 -0.21 34.33 12.20
C ALA A 100 -1.48 33.77 11.54
N GLN A 101 -2.10 34.53 10.62
CA GLN A 101 -3.27 34.07 9.85
C GLN A 101 -2.98 32.79 9.04
N LEU A 102 -1.79 32.70 8.42
CA LEU A 102 -1.39 31.50 7.69
C LEU A 102 -1.18 30.29 8.60
N MET A 103 -0.55 30.48 9.77
CA MET A 103 -0.37 29.41 10.75
C MET A 103 -1.71 28.92 11.30
N GLU A 104 -2.63 29.84 11.60
CA GLU A 104 -3.98 29.51 12.04
C GLU A 104 -4.75 28.73 10.97
N ALA A 105 -4.69 29.16 9.71
CA ALA A 105 -5.32 28.45 8.60
C ALA A 105 -4.77 27.03 8.41
N ILE A 106 -3.44 26.86 8.54
CA ILE A 106 -2.80 25.52 8.50
C ILE A 106 -3.27 24.66 9.67
N GLN A 107 -3.28 25.23 10.89
CA GLN A 107 -3.74 24.52 12.09
C GLN A 107 -5.21 24.12 12.00
N GLY A 108 -6.08 24.95 11.40
CA GLY A 108 -7.49 24.63 11.17
C GLY A 108 -7.72 23.44 10.23
N LEU A 109 -6.81 23.20 9.28
CA LEU A 109 -6.91 22.07 8.34
C LEU A 109 -6.38 20.74 8.92
N MET A 110 -5.47 20.80 9.89
CA MET A 110 -4.83 19.62 10.46
C MET A 110 -5.82 18.58 11.04
N PRO A 111 -6.83 18.96 11.84
CA PRO A 111 -7.81 18.01 12.37
C PRO A 111 -8.60 17.28 11.28
N GLN A 112 -8.98 17.99 10.20
CA GLN A 112 -9.75 17.41 9.10
C GLN A 112 -8.90 16.40 8.30
N ILE A 113 -7.66 16.77 8.00
CA ILE A 113 -6.70 15.88 7.33
C ILE A 113 -6.43 14.64 8.19
N GLN A 114 -6.23 14.83 9.50
CA GLN A 114 -5.97 13.74 10.44
C GLN A 114 -7.16 12.78 10.52
N ALA A 115 -8.38 13.31 10.65
CA ALA A 115 -9.60 12.49 10.71
C ALA A 115 -9.77 11.61 9.45
N LEU A 116 -9.48 12.15 8.26
CA LEU A 116 -9.52 11.38 7.01
C LEU A 116 -8.43 10.31 6.94
N HIS A 117 -7.21 10.60 7.42
CA HIS A 117 -6.16 9.58 7.52
C HIS A 117 -6.55 8.48 8.51
N ASP A 118 -7.11 8.81 9.67
CA ASP A 118 -7.55 7.83 10.66
C ASP A 118 -8.68 6.96 10.12
N GLN A 119 -9.66 7.56 9.43
CA GLN A 119 -10.74 6.84 8.76
C GLN A 119 -10.20 5.87 7.70
N LYS A 120 -9.22 6.31 6.88
CA LYS A 120 -8.54 5.45 5.91
C LYS A 120 -7.85 4.26 6.59
N MET A 121 -7.17 4.51 7.70
CA MET A 121 -6.44 3.48 8.44
C MET A 121 -7.39 2.48 9.11
N LEU A 122 -8.56 2.91 9.59
CA LEU A 122 -9.61 2.02 10.11
C LEU A 122 -10.09 1.04 9.04
N ILE A 123 -10.42 1.55 7.85
CA ILE A 123 -10.85 0.72 6.72
C ILE A 123 -9.77 -0.31 6.36
N TYR A 124 -8.50 0.09 6.32
CA TYR A 124 -7.41 -0.86 6.05
C TYR A 124 -7.27 -1.94 7.13
N ARG A 125 -7.49 -1.60 8.40
CA ARG A 125 -7.46 -2.59 9.48
C ARG A 125 -8.60 -3.59 9.35
N GLU A 126 -9.83 -3.12 9.17
CA GLU A 126 -11.00 -3.99 9.02
C GLU A 126 -10.87 -4.96 7.84
N LEU A 127 -10.45 -4.44 6.68
CA LEU A 127 -10.28 -5.26 5.48
C LEU A 127 -9.12 -6.24 5.60
N LYS A 128 -8.08 -5.87 6.34
CA LYS A 128 -6.98 -6.79 6.64
C LYS A 128 -7.43 -7.93 7.54
N VAL A 129 -8.29 -7.67 8.53
CA VAL A 129 -8.89 -8.73 9.34
C VAL A 129 -9.72 -9.68 8.48
N LYS A 130 -10.52 -9.15 7.55
CA LYS A 130 -11.27 -9.98 6.57
C LYS A 130 -10.34 -10.80 5.68
N GLU A 131 -9.26 -10.20 5.18
CA GLU A 131 -8.25 -10.89 4.35
C GLU A 131 -7.54 -11.99 5.14
N ASP A 132 -7.09 -11.71 6.36
CA ASP A 132 -6.40 -12.68 7.22
C ASP A 132 -7.32 -13.85 7.61
N ALA A 133 -8.59 -13.58 7.94
CA ALA A 133 -9.58 -14.62 8.24
C ALA A 133 -9.83 -15.53 7.04
N TRP A 134 -9.97 -14.94 5.84
CA TRP A 134 -10.17 -15.68 4.62
C TRP A 134 -8.93 -16.51 4.19
N VAL A 135 -7.72 -16.03 4.46
CA VAL A 135 -6.49 -16.80 4.18
C VAL A 135 -6.48 -18.10 4.98
N VAL A 136 -7.00 -18.10 6.21
CA VAL A 136 -7.15 -19.31 7.04
C VAL A 136 -8.24 -20.22 6.47
N GLU A 137 -9.39 -19.68 6.07
CA GLU A 137 -10.47 -20.47 5.45
C GLU A 137 -10.02 -21.15 4.15
N CYS A 138 -9.33 -20.43 3.27
CA CYS A 138 -8.77 -21.03 2.05
C CYS A 138 -7.72 -22.10 2.32
N ALA A 139 -6.96 -21.94 3.40
CA ALA A 139 -5.95 -22.89 3.83
C ALA A 139 -6.53 -24.20 4.36
N ASP A 140 -7.72 -24.14 4.96
CA ASP A 140 -8.42 -25.33 5.44
C ASP A 140 -9.11 -26.08 4.28
N HIS A 141 -9.62 -25.35 3.28
CA HIS A 141 -10.25 -25.95 2.08
C HIS A 141 -9.25 -26.47 1.05
N LEU A 142 -8.10 -25.83 0.95
CA LEU A 142 -6.99 -26.31 0.15
C LEU A 142 -6.10 -27.05 1.13
N ASP A 143 -6.25 -28.38 1.25
CA ASP A 143 -5.42 -29.30 2.05
C ASP A 143 -3.94 -29.35 1.60
N VAL A 144 -3.44 -28.22 1.11
CA VAL A 144 -2.06 -27.85 0.88
C VAL A 144 -1.50 -27.49 2.25
N GLY A 145 -1.16 -28.54 3.00
CA GLY A 145 -0.62 -28.48 4.36
C GLY A 145 0.19 -27.22 4.67
N GLN A 146 -0.02 -26.70 5.88
CA GLN A 146 0.55 -25.52 6.56
C GLN A 146 1.84 -24.89 5.97
N SER A 147 2.74 -25.70 5.40
CA SER A 147 3.90 -25.37 4.57
C SER A 147 3.68 -24.40 3.38
N SER A 148 2.51 -24.34 2.74
CA SER A 148 2.29 -23.38 1.62
C SER A 148 1.91 -21.97 2.10
N ILE A 149 1.12 -21.90 3.17
CA ILE A 149 0.70 -20.64 3.82
C ILE A 149 1.92 -19.99 4.47
N TYR A 150 2.78 -20.78 5.10
CA TYR A 150 4.07 -20.30 5.60
C TYR A 150 4.90 -19.66 4.48
N ARG A 151 4.98 -20.29 3.30
CA ARG A 151 5.69 -19.74 2.13
C ARG A 151 5.05 -18.46 1.57
N MET A 152 3.72 -18.37 1.52
CA MET A 152 3.03 -17.14 1.09
C MET A 152 3.21 -15.99 2.09
N ARG A 153 3.12 -16.26 3.39
CA ARG A 153 3.33 -15.28 4.47
C ARG A 153 4.79 -14.78 4.50
N GLN A 154 5.76 -15.65 4.23
CA GLN A 154 7.17 -15.26 4.09
C GLN A 154 7.43 -14.43 2.83
N ARG A 155 6.78 -14.74 1.69
CA ARG A 155 6.85 -13.90 0.48
C ARG A 155 6.27 -12.49 0.70
N GLY A 156 5.19 -12.37 1.48
CA GLY A 156 4.63 -11.07 1.87
C GLY A 156 5.60 -10.23 2.71
N LYS A 157 6.35 -10.86 3.62
CA LYS A 157 7.39 -10.20 4.44
C LYS A 157 8.63 -9.81 3.62
N LEU A 158 9.09 -10.68 2.73
CA LEU A 158 10.21 -10.41 1.81
C LEU A 158 9.88 -9.30 0.79
N GLY A 159 8.63 -9.23 0.34
CA GLY A 159 8.16 -8.15 -0.55
C GLY A 159 8.15 -6.78 0.13
N GLN A 160 7.84 -6.71 1.42
CA GLN A 160 7.94 -5.46 2.19
C GLN A 160 9.40 -5.09 2.54
N GLN A 161 10.26 -6.07 2.82
CA GLN A 161 11.70 -5.83 3.02
C GLN A 161 12.39 -5.34 1.75
N LYS A 162 12.07 -5.89 0.56
CA LYS A 162 12.61 -5.39 -0.71
C LYS A 162 12.17 -3.96 -1.00
N LYS A 163 10.97 -3.56 -0.55
CA LYS A 163 10.48 -2.19 -0.72
C LYS A 163 11.13 -1.22 0.27
N ALA A 164 11.41 -1.67 1.50
CA ALA A 164 12.15 -0.89 2.50
C ALA A 164 13.66 -0.80 2.21
N SER A 165 14.23 -1.76 1.47
CA SER A 165 15.65 -1.77 1.08
C SER A 165 15.94 -1.14 -0.29
N GLY A 166 14.90 -0.83 -1.08
CA GLY A 166 15.03 -0.26 -2.43
C GLY A 166 15.26 1.25 -2.48
N ASP A 167 14.98 1.96 -1.38
CA ASP A 167 15.13 3.42 -1.32
C ASP A 167 16.54 3.87 -0.90
N ASN A 168 17.51 2.95 -0.75
CA ASN A 168 18.87 3.27 -0.29
C ASN A 168 20.01 2.81 -1.22
N ALA A 169 19.71 2.47 -2.48
CA ALA A 169 20.73 2.10 -3.47
C ALA A 169 20.44 2.79 -4.81
N GLY A 170 20.82 4.07 -4.91
CA GLY A 170 20.64 4.83 -6.16
C GLY A 170 21.17 6.25 -6.17
N GLN A 171 22.04 6.65 -5.24
CA GLN A 171 22.87 7.85 -5.37
C GLN A 171 24.33 7.43 -5.20
N SER A 172 25.00 7.13 -6.31
CA SER A 172 26.43 7.36 -6.55
C SER A 172 26.90 6.41 -7.64
N ALA A 173 26.96 6.91 -8.88
CA ALA A 173 27.90 6.47 -9.90
C ALA A 173 27.83 7.46 -11.08
N GLY A 174 28.27 8.70 -10.81
CA GLY A 174 28.74 9.56 -11.87
C GLY A 174 30.20 9.22 -12.18
N GLY A 175 30.52 9.13 -13.47
CA GLY A 175 31.88 9.34 -13.97
C GLY A 175 32.56 8.14 -14.63
N GLY A 176 32.95 8.33 -15.91
CA GLY A 176 34.10 7.63 -16.47
C GLY A 176 33.87 6.81 -17.74
N ARG A 177 33.47 7.45 -18.84
CA ARG A 177 33.80 6.92 -20.18
C ARG A 177 35.31 7.05 -20.38
N GLN A 178 36.02 5.94 -20.58
CA GLN A 178 37.24 5.94 -21.37
C GLN A 178 37.25 4.75 -22.33
N ARG A 179 37.32 5.09 -23.62
CA ARG A 179 37.68 4.19 -24.71
C ARG A 179 39.19 3.98 -24.63
N THR A 180 39.65 2.74 -24.74
CA THR A 180 41.00 2.46 -25.21
C THR A 180 40.94 1.33 -26.23
N SER A 181 41.46 1.66 -27.41
CA SER A 181 41.67 0.83 -28.57
C SER A 181 42.94 -0.04 -28.44
N GLY A 182 42.90 -1.21 -29.09
CA GLY A 182 44.07 -1.91 -29.64
C GLY A 182 44.37 -3.27 -29.00
N PRO A 183 45.08 -4.17 -29.71
CA PRO A 183 45.66 -4.05 -31.06
C PRO A 183 44.81 -4.64 -32.19
#